data_AF-A0A0F9SQJ8-F1
#
_entry.id   AF-A0A0F9SQJ8-F1
#
_cell.length_a   1.000
_cell.length_b   1.000
_cell.length_c   1.000
_cell.angle_alpha   90.00
_cell.angle_beta   90.00
_cell.angle_gamma   90.00
#
_symmetry.space_group_name_H-M   'P 1'
#
loop_
_entity.id
_entity.type
_entity.pdbx_description
1 polymer ?
#
loop_
_entity_poly.entity_id
_entity_poly.type
_entity_poly.pdbx_seq_one_letter_code
_entity_poly.pdbx_strand_id
1 'polypeptide(L)' 'MMIHERREYLLQRLRGAGRWQTRDALIPEGHWTDFPYPAVGALLRELVDAGTVERRDDGPSGRYEYRVLPRG' A
#
# COMPACT_ATOMS: atom_id res chain seq x y z
N MET A 1 2.98 11.46 -12.17
CA MET A 1 3.43 11.37 -10.76
C MET A 1 4.76 10.63 -10.63
N MET A 2 5.71 11.15 -9.85
CA MET A 2 7.01 10.53 -9.58
C MET A 2 6.88 9.39 -8.56
N ILE A 3 7.82 8.42 -8.58
CA ILE A 3 7.80 7.25 -7.68
C ILE A 3 7.78 7.66 -6.20
N HIS A 4 8.53 8.70 -5.84
CA HIS A 4 8.59 9.21 -4.46
C HIS A 4 7.22 9.68 -3.96
N GLU A 5 6.50 10.46 -4.78
CA GLU A 5 5.15 10.98 -4.46
C GLU A 5 4.15 9.83 -4.24
N ARG A 6 4.23 8.76 -5.05
CA ARG A 6 3.38 7.57 -4.86
C ARG A 6 3.65 6.90 -3.53
N ARG A 7 4.93 6.75 -3.16
CA ARG A 7 5.34 6.12 -1.91
C ARG A 7 4.81 6.89 -0.71
N GLU A 8 5.00 8.20 -0.70
CA GLU A 8 4.51 9.08 0.37
C GLU A 8 2.98 9.04 0.46
N TYR A 9 2.28 9.09 -0.68
CA TYR A 9 0.83 8.97 -0.74
C TYR A 9 0.35 7.66 -0.11
N LEU A 10 0.90 6.51 -0.50
CA LEU A 10 0.51 5.20 0.04
C LEU A 10 0.72 5.14 1.56
N LEU A 11 1.84 5.68 2.06
CA LEU A 11 2.14 5.72 3.49
C LEU A 11 1.20 6.66 4.25
N GLN A 12 0.85 7.82 3.70
CA GLN A 12 -0.14 8.71 4.31
C GLN A 12 -1.51 8.03 4.35
N ARG A 13 -1.90 7.35 3.28
CA ARG A 13 -3.19 6.65 3.21
C ARG A 13 -3.30 5.52 4.22
N LEU A 14 -2.26 4.71 4.35
CA LEU A 14 -2.18 3.63 5.33
C LEU A 14 -2.16 4.16 6.77
N ARG A 15 -1.40 5.24 7.04
CA ARG A 15 -1.36 5.90 8.36
C ARG A 15 -2.72 6.48 8.74
N GLY A 16 -3.38 7.19 7.82
CA GLY A 16 -4.69 7.77 8.06
C GLY A 16 -5.80 6.72 8.24
N ALA A 17 -5.66 5.54 7.64
CA ALA A 17 -6.61 4.44 7.85
C ALA A 17 -6.48 3.81 9.25
N GLY A 18 -5.26 3.69 9.79
CA GLY A 18 -5.01 3.08 11.10
C GLY A 18 -5.38 1.60 11.22
N ARG A 19 -5.73 0.95 10.10
CA ARG A 19 -6.16 -0.45 10.00
C ARG A 19 -5.61 -1.09 8.73
N TRP A 20 -5.82 -2.39 8.61
CA TRP A 20 -5.52 -3.15 7.40
C TRP A 20 -6.30 -2.62 6.20
N GLN A 21 -5.59 -2.43 5.09
CA GLN A 21 -6.14 -1.95 3.83
C GLN A 21 -5.65 -2.80 2.68
N THR A 22 -6.56 -3.17 1.78
CA THR A 22 -6.21 -3.85 0.52
C THR A 22 -5.53 -2.89 -0.45
N ARG A 23 -4.78 -3.44 -1.42
CA ARG A 23 -4.17 -2.62 -2.49
C ARG A 23 -5.20 -1.75 -3.22
N ASP A 24 -6.37 -2.30 -3.52
CA ASP A 24 -7.45 -1.59 -4.20
C ASP A 24 -7.95 -0.39 -3.39
N ALA A 25 -8.06 -0.52 -2.06
CA ALA A 25 -8.48 0.59 -1.19
C ALA A 25 -7.43 1.71 -1.06
N LEU A 26 -6.18 1.46 -1.47
CA LEU A 26 -5.10 2.45 -1.48
C LEU A 26 -5.01 3.22 -2.79
N ILE A 27 -5.64 2.74 -3.87
CA ILE A 27 -5.63 3.40 -5.16
C ILE A 27 -6.83 4.36 -5.20
N PRO A 28 -6.62 5.66 -5.44
CA PRO A 28 -7.72 6.59 -5.57
C PRO A 28 -8.56 6.26 -6.80
N GLU A 29 -9.88 6.34 -6.65
CA GLU A 29 -10.84 6.03 -7.72
C GLU A 29 -10.57 6.90 -8.95
N GLY A 30 -10.50 6.27 -10.14
CA GLY A 30 -10.22 6.98 -11.40
C GLY A 30 -8.74 7.28 -11.66
N HIS A 31 -7.83 6.98 -10.73
CA HIS A 31 -6.39 7.28 -10.88
C HIS A 31 -5.52 6.07 -11.25
N TRP A 32 -6.07 5.09 -11.94
CA TRP A 32 -5.35 3.87 -12.37
C TRP A 32 -4.14 4.15 -13.29
N THR A 33 -4.18 5.27 -14.03
CA THR A 33 -3.07 5.74 -14.87
C THR A 33 -1.90 6.26 -14.03
N ASP A 34 -2.18 6.99 -12.95
CA ASP A 34 -1.17 7.53 -12.04
C ASP A 34 -0.68 6.53 -11.01
N PHE A 35 -1.53 5.55 -10.65
CA PHE A 35 -1.24 4.44 -9.76
C PHE A 35 -1.45 3.09 -10.46
N PRO A 36 -0.55 2.70 -11.39
CA PRO A 36 -0.65 1.40 -12.03
C PRO A 36 -0.59 0.29 -10.98
N TYR A 37 -1.52 -0.66 -11.07
CA TYR A 37 -1.64 -1.78 -10.13
C TYR A 37 -0.30 -2.52 -9.89
N PRO A 38 0.55 -2.77 -10.92
CA PRO A 38 1.88 -3.38 -10.72
C PRO A 38 2.85 -2.47 -9.98
N ALA A 39 2.85 -1.16 -10.29
CA ALA A 39 3.75 -0.18 -9.67
C ALA A 39 3.43 0.00 -8.18
N VAL A 40 2.15 0.05 -7.82
CA VAL A 40 1.71 0.06 -6.42
C VAL A 40 2.10 -1.23 -5.69
N GLY A 41 1.96 -2.39 -6.36
CA GLY A 41 2.41 -3.66 -5.81
C GLY A 41 3.91 -3.71 -5.52
N ALA A 42 4.74 -3.19 -6.43
CA ALA A 42 6.17 -3.08 -6.24
C ALA A 42 6.51 -2.16 -5.05
N LEU A 43 5.91 -0.98 -4.98
CA LEU A 43 6.13 -0.03 -3.88
C LEU A 43 5.74 -0.60 -2.52
N LEU A 44 4.59 -1.28 -2.44
CA LEU A 44 4.15 -1.92 -1.21
C LEU A 44 5.11 -3.05 -0.79
N ARG A 45 5.65 -3.80 -1.75
CA ARG A 45 6.66 -4.81 -1.47
C ARG A 45 7.95 -4.19 -0.94
N GLU A 46 8.44 -3.12 -1.56
CA GLU A 46 9.62 -2.38 -1.07
C GLU A 46 9.40 -1.84 0.35
N LEU A 47 8.19 -1.36 0.67
CA LEU A 47 7.84 -0.89 2.01
C LEU A 47 7.79 -2.02 3.05
N VAL A 48 7.39 -3.22 2.63
CA VAL A 48 7.41 -4.43 3.47
C VAL A 48 8.84 -4.89 3.71
N ASP A 49 9.65 -4.97 2.65
CA ASP A 49 11.06 -5.37 2.74
C ASP A 49 11.87 -4.37 3.59
N ALA A 50 11.48 -3.08 3.58
CA ALA A 50 12.05 -2.03 4.43
C ALA A 50 11.51 -2.02 5.88
N GLY A 51 10.62 -2.95 6.26
CA GLY A 51 10.04 -3.00 7.61
C GLY A 51 9.17 -1.80 7.98
N THR A 52 8.65 -1.06 6.99
CA THR A 52 7.77 0.11 7.21
C THR A 52 6.30 -0.29 7.24
N VAL A 53 5.94 -1.34 6.51
CA VAL A 53 4.57 -1.83 6.34
C VAL A 53 4.54 -3.32 6.63
N GLU A 54 3.51 -3.78 7.33
CA GLU A 54 3.20 -5.20 7.46
C GLU A 54 2.29 -5.63 6.32
N ARG A 55 2.52 -6.84 5.80
CA ARG A 55 1.66 -7.48 4.81
C ARG A 55 1.09 -8.76 5.41
N ARG A 56 -0.21 -8.95 5.30
CA ARG A 56 -0.88 -10.22 5.60
C ARG A 56 -1.69 -10.71 4.42
N ASP A 57 -1.94 -11.99 4.40
CA ASP A 57 -2.88 -12.63 3.48
C ASP A 57 -4.31 -12.53 4.04
N ASP A 58 -5.27 -12.13 3.22
CA ASP A 58 -6.71 -12.02 3.57
C ASP A 58 -7.43 -13.39 3.51
N GLY A 59 -6.69 -14.49 3.37
CA GLY A 59 -7.23 -15.84 3.32
C GLY A 59 -7.76 -16.22 1.93
N PRO A 60 -8.99 -16.78 1.80
CA PRO A 60 -9.43 -17.52 0.61
C PRO A 60 -9.47 -16.68 -0.68
N SER A 61 -9.41 -15.35 -0.57
CA SER A 61 -9.37 -14.41 -1.68
C SER A 61 -8.01 -14.35 -2.39
N GLY A 62 -6.92 -14.84 -1.77
CA GLY A 62 -5.56 -14.68 -2.27
C GLY A 62 -5.11 -13.22 -2.40
N ARG A 63 -5.77 -12.32 -1.65
CA ARG A 63 -5.50 -10.89 -1.65
C ARG A 63 -4.62 -10.53 -0.46
N TYR A 64 -3.75 -9.53 -0.66
CA TYR A 64 -2.89 -9.03 0.40
C TYR A 64 -3.48 -7.75 1.00
N GLU A 65 -3.41 -7.66 2.32
CA GLU A 65 -3.67 -6.45 3.07
C GLU A 65 -2.38 -5.87 3.65
N TYR A 66 -2.37 -4.55 3.79
CA TYR A 66 -1.22 -3.76 4.19
C TYR A 66 -1.60 -2.83 5.33
N ARG A 67 -0.67 -2.62 6.24
CA ARG A 67 -0.78 -1.68 7.36
C ARG A 67 0.58 -1.06 7.63
N VAL A 68 0.65 0.24 7.88
CA VAL A 68 1.88 0.85 8.38
C VAL A 68 2.17 0.31 9.77
N LEU A 69 3.41 -0.14 9.97
CA LEU A 69 3.86 -0.48 11.31
C LEU A 69 3.96 0.83 12.10
N PRO A 70 3.24 0.97 13.24
CA PRO A 70 3.63 1.99 14.20
C PRO A 70 5.08 1.65 14.52
N ARG A 71 6.02 2.57 14.23
CA ARG A 71 7.41 2.32 14.60
C ARG A 71 7.47 1.89 16.08
N GLY A 72 8.37 0.96 16.39
CA GLY A 72 8.88 0.86 17.76
C GLY A 72 9.36 2.21 18.27
#